data_AF-A0A380NYJ4-F1
#
_entry.id   AF-A0A380NYJ4-F1
#
_cell.length_a   1.000
_cell.length_b   1.000
_cell.length_c   1.000
_cell.angle_alpha   90.00
_cell.angle_beta   90.00
_cell.angle_gamma   90.00
#
_symmetry.space_group_name_H-M   'P 1'
#
loop_
_entity.id
_entity.type
_entity.pdbx_description
1 polymer ?
#
loop_
_entity_poly.entity_id
_entity_poly.type
_entity_poly.pdbx_seq_one_letter_code
_entity_poly.pdbx_strand_id
1 'polypeptide(L)'
;MEQSLERAEQRTAKAVAGLQLVSPLSILARGYGLVEKDDKIMRSVNDLHVDDMVAIRLADGTVNAQIKQLEKQMTDKPTFEENLTKLEQIVTQLEKGDVPLEEALAQFETGIQLSQTLKKHFSQQNKV
;
A
#
# COMPACT_ATOMS: atom_id res chain seq x y z
N MET A 1 -35.36 30.39 -0.54
CA MET A 1 -35.55 29.01 -0.04
C MET A 1 -35.33 27.97 -1.14
N GLU A 2 -35.84 28.19 -2.36
CA GLU A 2 -35.58 27.28 -3.51
C GLU A 2 -34.09 27.17 -3.89
N GLN A 3 -33.38 28.29 -4.07
CA GLN A 3 -31.93 28.24 -4.41
C GLN A 3 -31.05 27.58 -3.34
N SER A 4 -31.44 27.68 -2.07
CA SER A 4 -30.72 27.01 -0.96
C SER A 4 -30.95 25.50 -0.96
N LEU A 5 -32.12 25.04 -1.39
CA LEU A 5 -32.47 23.63 -1.49
C LEU A 5 -31.77 22.99 -2.71
N GLU A 6 -31.81 23.66 -3.87
CA GLU A 6 -31.14 23.21 -5.09
C GLU A 6 -29.62 23.06 -4.91
N ARG A 7 -28.97 24.01 -4.21
CA ARG A 7 -27.55 23.91 -3.84
C ARG A 7 -27.25 22.74 -2.88
N ALA A 8 -28.17 22.44 -1.97
CA ALA A 8 -28.03 21.33 -1.04
C ALA A 8 -28.19 19.97 -1.77
N GLU A 9 -29.12 19.87 -2.71
CA GLU A 9 -29.30 18.70 -3.57
C GLU A 9 -28.07 18.44 -4.44
N GLN A 10 -27.52 19.47 -5.10
CA GLN A 10 -26.30 19.33 -5.91
C GLN A 10 -25.09 18.87 -5.09
N ARG A 11 -24.93 19.40 -3.87
CA ARG A 11 -23.87 18.96 -2.95
C ARG A 11 -24.04 17.51 -2.50
N THR A 12 -25.29 17.12 -2.22
CA THR A 12 -25.62 15.76 -1.82
C THR A 12 -25.38 14.77 -2.96
N ALA A 13 -25.83 15.08 -4.17
CA ALA A 13 -25.59 14.28 -5.37
C ALA A 13 -24.09 14.08 -5.63
N LYS A 14 -23.28 15.13 -5.49
CA LYS A 14 -21.82 15.06 -5.64
C LYS A 14 -21.16 14.19 -4.56
N ALA A 15 -21.62 14.29 -3.31
CA ALA A 15 -21.11 13.47 -2.20
C ALA A 15 -21.46 11.99 -2.37
N VAL A 16 -22.68 11.68 -2.81
CA VAL A 16 -23.13 10.31 -3.11
C VAL A 16 -22.36 9.71 -4.29
N ALA A 17 -22.14 10.48 -5.36
CA ALA A 17 -21.32 10.05 -6.49
C ALA A 17 -19.86 9.78 -6.08
N GLY A 18 -19.28 10.63 -5.22
CA GLY A 18 -17.96 10.40 -4.63
C GLY A 18 -17.90 9.14 -3.79
N LEU A 19 -18.91 8.90 -2.95
CA LEU A 19 -19.04 7.69 -2.13
C LEU A 19 -19.14 6.41 -2.97
N GLN A 20 -19.85 6.44 -4.09
CA GLN A 20 -19.92 5.30 -5.02
C GLN A 20 -18.56 5.02 -5.68
N LEU A 21 -17.80 6.05 -6.06
CA LEU A 21 -16.45 5.90 -6.65
C LEU A 21 -15.45 5.24 -5.70
N VAL A 22 -15.57 5.51 -4.39
CA VAL A 22 -14.72 4.93 -3.34
C VAL A 22 -15.37 3.73 -2.65
N SER A 23 -16.57 3.32 -3.07
CA SER A 23 -17.28 2.20 -2.45
C SER A 23 -16.62 0.89 -2.86
N PRO A 24 -16.33 -0.02 -1.91
CA PRO A 24 -15.86 -1.38 -2.19
C PRO A 24 -16.75 -2.14 -3.19
N LEU A 25 -18.02 -1.74 -3.34
CA LEU A 25 -18.96 -2.30 -4.32
C LEU A 25 -18.54 -2.01 -5.78
N SER A 26 -17.82 -0.91 -6.02
CA SER A 26 -17.26 -0.57 -7.34
C SER A 26 -16.10 -1.49 -7.74
N ILE A 27 -15.54 -2.26 -6.80
CA ILE A 27 -14.54 -3.30 -7.07
C ILE A 27 -15.27 -4.57 -7.55
N LEU A 28 -16.39 -4.93 -6.91
CA LEU A 28 -17.25 -6.05 -7.33
C LEU A 28 -17.83 -5.82 -8.73
N ALA A 29 -18.32 -4.60 -9.02
CA ALA A 29 -18.87 -4.25 -10.33
C ALA A 29 -17.84 -4.32 -11.48
N ARG A 30 -16.53 -4.26 -11.16
CA ARG A 30 -15.44 -4.42 -12.13
C ARG A 30 -14.97 -5.87 -12.29
N GLY A 31 -15.64 -6.83 -11.62
CA GLY A 31 -15.35 -8.25 -11.72
C GLY A 31 -14.30 -8.78 -10.74
N TYR A 32 -13.88 -7.98 -9.75
CA TYR A 32 -12.99 -8.46 -8.68
C TYR A 32 -13.82 -9.08 -7.54
N GLY A 33 -13.27 -10.08 -6.86
CA GLY A 33 -13.86 -10.66 -5.66
C GLY A 33 -13.24 -10.11 -4.37
N LEU A 34 -14.03 -10.05 -3.30
CA LEU A 34 -13.57 -9.65 -1.98
C LEU A 34 -13.41 -10.89 -1.10
N VAL A 35 -12.26 -11.05 -0.45
CA VAL A 35 -12.01 -12.19 0.45
C VAL A 35 -12.38 -11.79 1.88
N GLU A 36 -13.30 -12.53 2.48
CA GLU A 36 -13.78 -12.35 3.85
C GLU A 36 -13.45 -13.60 4.68
N LYS A 37 -12.95 -13.38 5.90
CA LYS A 37 -12.73 -14.41 6.92
C LYS A 37 -13.34 -13.92 8.22
N ASP A 38 -14.23 -14.69 8.85
CA ASP A 38 -14.91 -14.31 10.10
C ASP A 38 -15.57 -12.91 10.04
N ASP A 39 -16.33 -12.63 8.97
CA ASP A 39 -16.97 -11.32 8.69
C ASP A 39 -15.99 -10.13 8.56
N LYS A 40 -14.67 -10.39 8.42
CA LYS A 40 -13.65 -9.37 8.17
C LYS A 40 -13.05 -9.48 6.78
N ILE A 41 -12.92 -8.34 6.11
CA ILE A 41 -12.26 -8.24 4.80
C ILE A 41 -10.75 -8.40 4.98
N MET A 42 -10.17 -9.37 4.29
CA MET A 42 -8.74 -9.64 4.29
C MET A 42 -8.05 -8.73 3.27
N ARG A 43 -7.08 -7.93 3.73
CA ARG A 43 -6.33 -6.98 2.89
C ARG A 43 -4.88 -7.39 2.64
N SER A 44 -4.39 -8.38 3.38
CA SER A 44 -3.02 -8.87 3.32
C SER A 44 -2.98 -10.39 3.43
N VAL A 45 -2.02 -11.00 2.75
CA VAL A 45 -1.74 -12.44 2.85
C VAL A 45 -1.16 -12.83 4.20
N ASN A 46 -0.63 -11.89 4.99
CA ASN A 46 -0.09 -12.19 6.33
C ASN A 46 -1.18 -12.54 7.35
N ASP A 47 -2.42 -12.11 7.11
CA ASP A 47 -3.56 -12.34 8.00
C ASP A 47 -4.30 -13.66 7.68
N LEU A 48 -3.82 -14.38 6.66
CA LEU A 48 -4.39 -15.63 6.16
C LEU A 48 -3.44 -16.80 6.46
N HIS A 49 -4.02 -17.97 6.68
CA HIS A 49 -3.31 -19.23 6.92
C HIS A 49 -3.80 -20.30 5.94
N VAL A 50 -2.95 -21.29 5.65
CA VAL A 50 -3.36 -22.48 4.91
C VAL A 50 -4.43 -23.21 5.73
N ASP A 51 -5.39 -23.82 5.03
CA ASP A 51 -6.60 -24.44 5.57
C ASP A 51 -7.66 -23.48 6.13
N ASP A 52 -7.42 -22.16 6.08
CA ASP A 52 -8.46 -21.20 6.42
C ASP A 52 -9.65 -21.32 5.45
N MET A 53 -10.85 -21.35 6.03
CA MET A 53 -12.10 -21.21 5.30
C MET A 53 -12.40 -19.71 5.12
N VAL A 54 -12.51 -19.28 3.87
CA VAL A 54 -12.80 -17.90 3.49
C VAL A 54 -14.03 -17.83 2.60
N ALA A 55 -14.76 -16.72 2.66
CA ALA A 55 -15.86 -16.40 1.77
C ALA A 55 -15.38 -15.37 0.73
N ILE A 56 -15.48 -15.72 -0.55
CA ILE A 56 -15.19 -14.83 -1.65
C ILE A 56 -16.50 -14.22 -2.12
N ARG A 57 -16.70 -12.93 -1.86
CA ARG A 57 -17.88 -12.20 -2.31
C ARG A 57 -17.65 -11.66 -3.73
N LEU A 58 -18.59 -11.97 -4.63
CA LEU A 58 -18.65 -11.51 -6.02
C LEU A 58 -19.85 -10.57 -6.19
N ALA A 59 -20.03 -10.01 -7.39
CA ALA A 59 -21.13 -9.07 -7.68
C ALA A 59 -22.52 -9.71 -7.55
N ASP A 60 -22.63 -11.00 -7.82
CA ASP A 60 -23.87 -11.77 -7.92
C ASP A 60 -24.04 -12.84 -6.84
N GLY A 61 -23.04 -13.03 -5.97
CA GLY A 61 -23.09 -14.09 -4.96
C GLY A 61 -21.87 -14.16 -4.05
N THR A 62 -21.77 -15.25 -3.29
CA THR A 62 -20.64 -15.54 -2.39
C THR A 62 -20.23 -17.00 -2.54
N VAL A 63 -18.92 -17.25 -2.60
CA VAL A 63 -18.33 -18.58 -2.77
C VAL A 63 -17.48 -18.91 -1.55
N ASN A 64 -17.67 -20.09 -0.96
CA ASN A 64 -16.81 -20.55 0.13
C ASN A 64 -15.59 -21.27 -0.47
N ALA A 65 -14.40 -20.89 -0.02
CA ALA A 65 -13.14 -21.45 -0.49
C ALA A 65 -12.21 -21.75 0.69
N GLN A 66 -11.31 -22.72 0.50
CA GLN A 66 -10.27 -23.08 1.47
C GLN A 66 -8.91 -22.65 0.91
N ILE A 67 -8.09 -22.00 1.73
CA ILE A 67 -6.75 -21.59 1.34
C ILE A 67 -5.85 -22.83 1.24
N LYS A 68 -5.34 -23.14 0.05
CA LYS A 68 -4.42 -24.27 -0.16
C LYS A 68 -2.95 -23.89 -0.06
N GLN A 69 -2.61 -22.67 -0.48
CA GLN A 69 -1.24 -22.17 -0.55
C GLN A 69 -1.27 -20.66 -0.46
N LEU A 70 -0.26 -20.09 0.21
CA LEU A 70 -0.05 -18.64 0.32
C LEU A 70 1.32 -18.30 -0.26
N GLU A 71 1.32 -17.41 -1.25
CA GLU A 71 2.54 -16.86 -1.82
C GLU A 71 2.56 -15.36 -1.61
N LYS A 72 3.44 -14.92 -0.70
CA LYS A 72 3.70 -13.50 -0.50
C LYS A 72 4.69 -13.05 -1.57
N GLN A 73 4.21 -12.22 -2.50
CA GLN A 73 5.14 -11.45 -3.32
C GLN A 73 5.82 -10.43 -2.41
N MET A 74 7.07 -10.70 -2.02
CA MET A 74 7.94 -9.66 -1.48
C MET A 74 8.12 -8.65 -2.62
N THR A 75 7.42 -7.53 -2.55
CA THR A 75 7.81 -6.36 -3.33
C THR A 75 9.15 -5.91 -2.77
N ASP A 76 10.23 -6.37 -3.38
CA ASP A 76 11.64 -6.11 -3.05
C ASP A 76 12.04 -4.62 -3.17
N LYS A 77 11.05 -3.72 -3.26
CA LYS A 77 11.30 -2.29 -3.20
C LYS A 77 11.27 -1.90 -1.72
N PRO A 78 12.44 -1.64 -1.09
CA PRO A 78 12.46 -1.10 0.26
C PRO A 78 11.58 0.14 0.33
N THR A 79 10.77 0.22 1.38
CA THR A 79 9.90 1.37 1.62
C THR A 79 10.72 2.64 1.87
N PHE A 80 10.07 3.81 1.82
CA PHE A 80 10.75 5.08 2.10
C PHE A 80 11.43 5.07 3.47
N GLU A 81 10.72 4.63 4.52
CA GLU A 81 11.25 4.51 5.88
C GLU A 81 12.46 3.56 5.93
N GLU A 82 12.36 2.39 5.29
CA GLU A 82 13.48 1.44 5.25
C GLU A 82 14.71 2.01 4.52
N ASN A 83 14.51 2.76 3.44
CA ASN A 83 15.60 3.42 2.73
C ASN A 83 16.26 4.52 3.56
N LEU A 84 15.47 5.23 4.39
CA LEU A 84 15.97 6.24 5.31
C LEU A 84 16.81 5.59 6.42
N THR A 85 16.29 4.56 7.06
CA THR A 85 17.01 3.81 8.11
C THR A 85 18.31 3.23 7.59
N LYS A 86 18.32 2.64 6.38
CA LYS A 86 19.55 2.12 5.75
C LYS A 86 20.59 3.22 5.51
N LEU A 87 20.16 4.41 5.08
CA LEU A 87 21.06 5.54 4.87
C LEU A 87 21.69 6.00 6.19
N GLU A 88 20.90 6.11 7.26
CA GLU A 88 21.41 6.49 8.59
C GLU A 88 22.41 5.46 9.14
N GLN A 89 22.15 4.18 8.92
CA GLN A 89 23.08 3.10 9.28
C GLN A 89 24.41 3.21 8.53
N ILE A 90 24.35 3.40 7.20
CA ILE A 90 25.54 3.61 6.37
C ILE A 90 26.36 4.79 6.87
N VAL A 91 25.72 5.93 7.14
CA VAL A 91 26.41 7.13 7.66
C VAL A 91 27.08 6.82 8.99
N THR A 92 26.35 6.22 9.93
CA THR A 92 26.88 5.84 11.25
C THR A 92 28.09 4.91 11.13
N GLN A 93 28.06 3.99 10.17
CA GLN A 93 29.12 2.99 9.99
C GLN A 93 30.37 3.58 9.33
N LEU A 94 30.18 4.48 8.37
CA LEU A 94 31.27 5.27 7.78
C LEU A 94 31.90 6.23 8.80
N GLU A 95 31.12 6.85 9.68
CA GLU A 95 31.61 7.75 10.74
C GLU A 95 32.44 7.03 11.80
N LYS A 96 32.14 5.76 12.07
CA LYS A 96 32.92 4.95 13.02
C LYS A 96 34.33 4.62 12.52
N GLY A 97 34.55 4.62 11.19
CA GLY A 97 35.86 4.40 10.59
C GLY A 97 36.46 3.00 10.80
N ASP A 98 35.67 2.04 11.28
CA ASP A 98 36.10 0.65 11.57
C ASP A 98 35.93 -0.30 10.37
N VAL A 99 35.58 0.24 9.20
CA VAL A 99 35.34 -0.52 7.97
C VAL A 99 36.53 -0.44 7.00
N PRO A 100 36.89 -1.54 6.31
CA PRO A 100 37.89 -1.53 5.25
C PRO A 100 37.55 -0.51 4.16
N LEU A 101 38.57 0.07 3.53
CA LEU A 101 38.40 1.11 2.49
C LEU A 101 37.47 0.66 1.35
N GLU A 102 37.59 -0.57 0.89
CA GLU A 102 36.74 -1.13 -0.17
C GLU A 102 35.26 -1.18 0.24
N GLU A 103 34.99 -1.54 1.49
CA GLU A 103 33.64 -1.59 2.04
C GLU A 103 33.09 -0.19 2.31
N ALA A 104 33.94 0.74 2.76
CA ALA A 104 33.59 2.14 2.92
C ALA A 104 33.18 2.78 1.58
N LEU A 105 33.89 2.48 0.50
CA LEU A 105 33.56 2.97 -0.85
C LEU A 105 32.23 2.41 -1.34
N ALA A 106 31.98 1.11 -1.14
CA ALA A 106 30.71 0.47 -1.50
C ALA A 106 29.52 1.01 -0.70
N GLN A 107 29.70 1.20 0.61
CA GLN A 107 28.68 1.80 1.48
C GLN A 107 28.41 3.26 1.10
N PHE A 108 29.45 4.03 0.78
CA PHE A 108 29.31 5.41 0.32
C PHE A 108 28.51 5.51 -0.98
N GLU A 109 28.82 4.68 -1.99
CA GLU A 109 28.07 4.63 -3.24
C GLU A 109 26.58 4.30 -3.00
N THR A 110 26.33 3.29 -2.16
CA THR A 110 24.97 2.90 -1.76
C THR A 110 24.25 4.05 -1.06
N GLY A 111 24.91 4.76 -0.16
CA GLY A 111 24.37 5.93 0.53
C GLY A 111 24.01 7.07 -0.44
N ILE A 112 24.85 7.32 -1.45
CA ILE A 112 24.55 8.32 -2.49
C ILE A 112 23.31 7.91 -3.29
N GLN A 113 23.18 6.66 -3.70
CA GLN A 113 22.00 6.19 -4.44
C GLN A 113 20.71 6.28 -3.61
N LEU A 114 20.77 5.89 -2.34
CA LEU A 114 19.64 6.03 -1.41
C LEU A 114 19.24 7.50 -1.24
N SER A 115 20.20 8.40 -1.05
CA SER A 115 19.93 9.84 -0.91
C SER A 115 19.22 10.44 -2.14
N GLN A 116 19.61 10.01 -3.35
CA GLN A 116 18.97 10.46 -4.59
C GLN A 116 17.55 9.90 -4.74
N THR A 117 17.36 8.64 -4.35
CA THR A 117 16.06 7.96 -4.38
C THR A 117 15.08 8.64 -3.43
N LEU A 118 15.50 8.92 -2.19
CA LEU A 118 14.71 9.63 -1.19
C LEU A 118 14.36 11.06 -1.64
N LYS A 119 15.32 11.79 -2.22
CA LYS A 119 15.06 13.14 -2.79
C LYS A 119 14.05 13.10 -3.93
N LYS A 120 14.15 12.13 -4.85
CA LYS A 120 13.18 11.97 -5.95
C LYS A 120 11.77 11.61 -5.45
N HIS A 121 11.68 10.81 -4.38
CA HIS A 121 10.40 10.49 -3.74
C HIS A 121 9.76 11.77 -3.15
N PHE A 122 10.55 12.57 -2.44
CA PHE A 122 10.10 13.85 -1.84
C PHE A 122 9.62 14.87 -2.91
N SER A 123 10.32 14.97 -4.04
CA SER A 123 9.93 15.86 -5.14
C SER A 123 8.67 15.41 -5.90
N GLN A 124 8.35 14.11 -5.92
CA GLN A 124 7.11 13.60 -6.53
C GLN A 124 5.90 13.81 -5.62
N GLN A 125 6.09 13.71 -4.31
CA GLN A 125 5.01 13.84 -3.32
C GLN A 125 4.59 15.31 -3.09
N ASN A 126 5.49 16.27 -3.28
CA ASN A 126 5.21 17.71 -3.18
C ASN A 126 4.72 18.35 -4.49
N LYS A 127 4.36 17.55 -5.50
CA LYS A 127 3.92 18.03 -6.82
C LYS A 127 2.40 17.98 -7.02
N VAL A 128 1.63 17.94 -5.93
CA VAL A 128 0.16 17.91 -5.92
C VAL A 128 -0.38 19.21 -5.35
#